data_AF-A0A3B9D121-F1
#
_entry.id   AF-A0A3B9D121-F1
#
_cell.length_a   1.000
_cell.length_b   1.000
_cell.length_c   1.000
_cell.angle_alpha   90.00
_cell.angle_beta   90.00
_cell.angle_gamma   90.00
#
_symmetry.space_group_name_H-M   'P 1'
#
loop_
_entity.id
_entity.type
_entity.pdbx_description
1 polymer ?
#
loop_
_entity_poly.entity_id
_entity_poly.type
_entity_poly.pdbx_seq_one_letter_code
_entity_poly.pdbx_strand_id
1 'polypeptide(L)'
;MSAENPDSLTLTERLSKAQYLARELSEHLTQAYLPKLNALKAASREFDEKKVSDQQVFDRTKAVLDAEDFAGNIHSQLDAYMGSIRREMTQLLDDGHGSREIPKQP
;
A
#
# COMPACT_ATOMS: atom_id res chain seq x y z
N MET A 1 9.72 12.73 4.36
CA MET A 1 10.01 12.60 2.91
C MET A 1 8.87 13.28 2.18
N SER A 2 9.16 14.18 1.24
CA SER A 2 8.11 14.85 0.46
C SER A 2 7.40 13.81 -0.40
N ALA A 3 6.09 13.65 -0.24
CA ALA A 3 5.32 12.73 -1.06
C ALA A 3 5.38 13.20 -2.52
N GLU A 4 5.98 12.38 -3.38
CA GLU A 4 5.99 12.59 -4.83
C GLU A 4 4.53 12.61 -5.31
N ASN A 5 4.14 13.65 -6.05
CA ASN A 5 2.78 13.75 -6.59
C ASN A 5 2.65 12.76 -7.76
N PRO A 6 1.78 11.73 -7.69
CA PRO A 6 1.60 10.79 -8.79
C PRO A 6 1.22 11.45 -10.11
N ASP A 7 0.48 12.57 -10.04
CA ASP A 7 -0.04 13.26 -11.22
C ASP A 7 1.06 13.99 -12.04
N SER A 8 2.29 14.14 -11.51
CA SER A 8 3.41 14.70 -12.28
C SER A 8 4.17 13.67 -13.12
N LEU A 9 3.85 12.38 -13.00
CA LEU A 9 4.49 11.29 -13.71
C LEU A 9 3.66 10.84 -14.92
N THR A 10 4.28 10.17 -15.88
CA THR A 10 3.56 9.49 -16.98
C THR A 10 2.79 8.26 -16.48
N LEU A 11 1.77 7.83 -17.22
CA LEU A 11 0.97 6.63 -16.88
C LEU A 11 1.85 5.38 -16.70
N THR A 12 2.86 5.19 -17.55
CA THR A 12 3.79 4.06 -17.44
C THR A 12 4.61 4.12 -16.15
N GLU A 13 5.14 5.29 -15.78
CA GLU A 13 5.87 5.47 -14.53
C GLU A 13 4.97 5.24 -13.31
N ARG A 14 3.73 5.75 -13.34
CA ARG A 14 2.74 5.50 -12.28
C ARG A 14 2.47 4.00 -12.11
N LEU A 15 2.29 3.26 -13.21
CA LEU A 15 2.08 1.80 -13.19
C LEU A 15 3.28 1.06 -12.62
N SER A 16 4.50 1.43 -13.02
CA SER A 16 5.73 0.83 -12.46
C SER A 16 5.87 1.12 -10.96
N LYS A 17 5.57 2.33 -10.51
CA LYS A 17 5.57 2.70 -9.08
C LYS A 17 4.51 1.94 -8.30
N ALA A 18 3.28 1.86 -8.80
CA ALA A 18 2.22 1.08 -8.18
C ALA A 18 2.60 -0.41 -8.06
N GLN A 19 3.20 -0.99 -9.12
CA GLN A 19 3.66 -2.38 -9.09
C GLN A 19 4.76 -2.59 -8.05
N TYR A 20 5.73 -1.68 -7.97
CA TYR A 20 6.78 -1.72 -6.96
C TYR A 20 6.20 -1.68 -5.54
N LEU A 21 5.32 -0.71 -5.25
CA LEU A 21 4.70 -0.55 -3.93
C LEU A 21 3.83 -1.76 -3.55
N ALA A 22 3.09 -2.33 -4.51
CA ALA A 22 2.30 -3.54 -4.27
C ALA A 22 3.17 -4.74 -3.90
N ARG A 23 4.32 -4.89 -4.57
CA ARG A 23 5.30 -5.93 -4.25
C ARG A 23 5.91 -5.70 -2.87
N GLU A 24 6.36 -4.48 -2.58
CA GLU A 24 6.97 -4.12 -1.30
C GLU A 24 5.98 -4.34 -0.14
N LEU A 25 4.72 -3.95 -0.30
CA LEU A 25 3.67 -4.20 0.68
C LEU A 25 3.48 -5.69 0.94
N SER A 26 3.37 -6.49 -0.12
CA SER A 26 3.21 -7.95 -0.02
C SER A 26 4.40 -8.63 0.68
N GLU A 27 5.61 -8.23 0.31
CA GLU A 27 6.84 -8.73 0.92
C GLU A 27 6.90 -8.36 2.40
N HIS A 28 6.61 -7.11 2.78
CA HIS A 28 6.61 -6.67 4.18
C HIS A 28 5.52 -7.38 5.01
N LEU A 29 4.31 -7.52 4.47
CA LEU A 29 3.23 -8.23 5.16
C LEU A 29 3.63 -9.67 5.47
N THR A 30 4.26 -10.35 4.50
CA THR A 30 4.65 -11.76 4.61
C THR A 30 5.87 -11.96 5.49
N GLN A 31 6.90 -11.13 5.33
CA GLN A 31 8.22 -11.35 5.94
C GLN A 31 8.40 -10.63 7.27
N ALA A 32 7.65 -9.55 7.53
CA ALA A 32 7.82 -8.74 8.74
C ALA A 32 6.56 -8.70 9.61
N TYR A 33 5.40 -8.34 9.05
CA TYR A 33 4.18 -8.15 9.85
C TYR A 33 3.62 -9.46 10.39
N LEU A 34 3.32 -10.44 9.51
CA LEU A 34 2.73 -11.71 9.92
C LEU A 34 3.58 -12.47 10.95
N PRO A 35 4.91 -12.58 10.82
CA PRO A 35 5.75 -13.22 11.83
C PRO A 35 5.66 -12.54 13.19
N LYS A 36 5.68 -11.20 13.24
CA LYS A 36 5.57 -10.44 14.49
C LYS A 36 4.19 -10.62 15.14
N LEU A 37 3.13 -10.58 14.34
CA LEU A 37 1.78 -10.81 14.82
C LEU A 37 1.61 -12.22 15.39
N ASN A 38 2.16 -13.23 14.72
CA ASN A 38 2.13 -14.62 15.21
C ASN A 38 2.93 -14.78 16.50
N ALA A 39 4.09 -14.14 16.62
CA ALA A 39 4.89 -14.13 17.84
C ALA A 39 4.14 -13.48 19.02
N LEU A 40 3.45 -12.36 18.78
CA LEU A 40 2.59 -11.73 19.78
C LEU A 40 1.43 -12.63 20.19
N LYS A 41 0.74 -13.25 19.24
CA LYS A 41 -0.36 -14.21 19.51
C LYS A 41 0.11 -15.41 20.33
N ALA A 42 1.32 -15.90 20.10
CA ALA A 42 1.91 -16.98 20.89
C ALA A 42 2.22 -16.50 22.32
N ALA A 43 2.84 -15.32 22.44
CA ALA A 43 3.17 -14.72 23.72
C ALA A 43 1.93 -14.43 24.58
N SER A 44 0.85 -13.92 23.98
CA SER A 44 -0.37 -13.56 24.69
C SER A 44 -1.17 -14.76 25.21
N ARG A 45 -0.77 -15.98 24.84
CA ARG A 45 -1.37 -17.24 25.30
C ARG A 45 -0.53 -17.94 26.37
N GLU A 46 0.66 -17.43 26.65
CA GLU A 46 1.50 -17.93 27.74
C GLU A 46 1.13 -17.21 29.02
N PHE A 47 0.71 -17.98 30.03
CA PHE A 47 0.27 -17.46 31.33
C PHE A 47 1.33 -17.65 32.42
N ASP A 48 2.45 -18.29 32.09
CA ASP A 48 3.62 -18.41 32.95
C ASP A 48 4.55 -17.20 32.76
N GLU A 49 4.54 -16.30 33.74
CA GLU A 49 5.38 -15.09 33.78
C GLU A 49 6.89 -15.40 33.70
N LYS A 50 7.32 -16.62 34.09
CA LYS A 50 8.72 -17.04 33.97
C LYS A 50 9.13 -17.36 32.53
N LYS A 51 8.16 -17.61 31.65
CA LYS A 51 8.38 -17.90 30.22
C LYS A 51 8.15 -16.68 29.35
N VAL A 52 7.15 -15.87 29.70
CA VAL A 52 6.85 -14.61 29.01
C VAL A 52 6.56 -13.53 30.04
N SER A 53 7.42 -12.51 30.11
CA SER A 53 7.17 -11.35 30.97
C SER A 53 6.30 -10.31 30.27
N ASP A 54 5.64 -9.46 31.06
CA ASP A 54 4.86 -8.31 30.56
C ASP A 54 5.68 -7.41 29.63
N GLN A 55 6.96 -7.19 29.96
CA GLN A 55 7.86 -6.42 29.11
C GLN A 55 8.02 -7.07 27.73
N GLN A 56 8.13 -8.39 27.65
CA GLN A 56 8.23 -9.09 26.37
C GLN A 56 6.91 -9.01 25.58
N VAL A 57 5.75 -9.01 26.23
CA VAL A 57 4.45 -8.79 25.56
C VAL A 57 4.37 -7.37 25.02
N PHE A 58 4.80 -6.38 25.81
CA PHE A 58 4.85 -4.99 25.40
C PHE A 58 5.78 -4.78 24.18
N ASP A 59 6.99 -5.33 24.23
CA ASP A 59 7.97 -5.21 23.14
C ASP A 59 7.44 -5.84 21.84
N ARG A 60 6.79 -7.00 21.94
CA ARG A 60 6.15 -7.67 20.79
C ARG A 60 4.98 -6.86 20.24
N THR A 61 4.18 -6.25 21.12
CA THR A 61 3.07 -5.37 20.71
C THR A 61 3.60 -4.18 19.93
N LYS A 62 4.61 -3.50 20.47
CA LYS A 62 5.27 -2.38 19.80
C LYS A 62 5.80 -2.77 18.43
N ALA A 63 6.49 -3.91 18.32
CA ALA A 63 7.02 -4.39 17.05
C ALA A 63 5.94 -4.66 16.00
N VAL A 64 4.75 -5.12 16.41
CA VAL A 64 3.59 -5.29 15.51
C VAL A 64 3.06 -3.94 15.03
N LEU A 65 2.87 -2.98 15.93
CA LEU A 65 2.39 -1.64 15.59
C LEU A 65 3.36 -0.92 14.65
N ASP A 66 4.67 -0.96 14.93
CA ASP A 66 5.67 -0.37 14.05
C ASP A 66 5.65 -1.00 12.63
N ALA A 67 5.37 -2.31 12.55
CA ALA A 67 5.24 -3.00 11.27
C ALA A 67 3.93 -2.67 10.55
N GLU A 68 2.84 -2.46 11.28
CA GLU A 68 1.55 -2.00 10.74
C GLU A 68 1.66 -0.59 10.17
N ASP A 69 2.28 0.34 10.91
CA ASP A 69 2.47 1.73 10.47
C ASP A 69 3.26 1.80 9.16
N PHE A 70 4.32 0.99 9.02
CA PHE A 70 5.06 0.88 7.78
C PHE A 70 4.18 0.38 6.62
N ALA A 71 3.40 -0.68 6.85
CA ALA A 71 2.50 -1.22 5.83
C ALA A 71 1.43 -0.19 5.44
N GLY A 72 0.88 0.54 6.41
CA GLY A 72 -0.08 1.62 6.21
C GLY A 72 0.48 2.72 5.32
N ASN A 73 1.72 3.14 5.55
CA ASN A 73 2.39 4.17 4.73
C ASN A 73 2.58 3.72 3.27
N ILE A 74 2.96 2.46 3.02
CA ILE A 74 3.07 1.93 1.66
C ILE A 74 1.68 1.84 1.00
N HIS A 75 0.69 1.33 1.74
CA HIS A 75 -0.67 1.21 1.25
C HIS A 75 -1.26 2.56 0.84
N SER A 76 -1.10 3.60 1.67
CA SER A 76 -1.56 4.95 1.34
C SER A 76 -0.89 5.52 0.09
N GLN A 77 0.40 5.24 -0.13
CA GLN A 77 1.09 5.63 -1.36
C GLN A 77 0.55 4.85 -2.57
N LEU A 78 0.39 3.53 -2.45
CA LEU A 78 -0.16 2.69 -3.50
C LEU A 78 -1.57 3.15 -3.91
N ASP A 79 -2.43 3.44 -2.95
CA ASP A 79 -3.79 3.92 -3.21
C ASP A 79 -3.80 5.27 -3.94
N ALA A 80 -2.88 6.18 -3.60
CA ALA A 80 -2.72 7.45 -4.32
C ALA A 80 -2.33 7.24 -5.78
N TYR A 81 -1.37 6.34 -6.06
CA TYR A 81 -0.96 5.98 -7.43
C TYR A 81 -2.11 5.30 -8.20
N MET A 82 -2.79 4.33 -7.60
CA MET A 82 -3.92 3.65 -8.21
C MET A 82 -5.08 4.61 -8.50
N GLY A 83 -5.33 5.57 -7.60
CA GLY A 83 -6.31 6.62 -7.79
C GLY A 83 -5.96 7.55 -8.96
N SER A 84 -4.70 7.94 -9.09
CA SER A 84 -4.19 8.76 -10.20
C SER A 84 -4.34 8.03 -11.55
N ILE A 85 -3.90 6.77 -11.62
CA ILE A 85 -4.05 5.92 -12.81
C ILE A 85 -5.52 5.78 -13.22
N ARG A 86 -6.41 5.51 -12.26
CA ARG A 86 -7.85 5.38 -12.51
C ARG A 86 -8.43 6.67 -13.10
N ARG A 87 -8.09 7.85 -12.56
CA ARG A 87 -8.58 9.13 -13.07
C ARG A 87 -8.16 9.37 -14.52
N GLU A 88 -6.89 9.15 -14.85
CA GLU A 88 -6.37 9.34 -16.21
C GLU A 88 -7.02 8.35 -17.20
N MET A 89 -7.17 7.09 -16.82
CA MET A 89 -7.84 6.09 -17.65
C MET A 89 -9.31 6.44 -17.91
N THR A 90 -10.03 6.95 -16.91
CA THR A 90 -11.41 7.42 -17.10
C THR A 90 -11.46 8.60 -18.07
N GLN A 91 -10.57 9.59 -17.92
CA GLN A 91 -10.50 10.73 -18.85
C GLN A 91 -10.23 10.30 -20.29
N LEU A 92 -9.28 9.39 -20.51
CA LEU A 92 -8.97 8.88 -21.85
C LEU A 92 -10.15 8.16 -22.51
N LEU A 93 -10.95 7.44 -21.72
CA LEU A 93 -12.15 6.76 -22.21
C LEU A 93 -13.28 7.74 -22.50
N ASP A 94 -13.50 8.72 -21.64
CA ASP A 94 -14.54 9.75 -21.82
C ASP A 94 -14.22 10.66 -23.02
N ASP A 95 -12.96 11.08 -23.18
CA ASP A 95 -12.49 11.86 -24.33
C ASP A 95 -12.53 11.04 -25.64
N GLY A 96 -12.30 9.73 -25.55
CA GLY A 96 -12.42 8.79 -26.66
C GLY A 96 -13.84 8.65 -27.23
N HIS A 97 -14.86 9.04 -26.46
CA HIS A 97 -16.26 9.08 -26.91
C HIS A 97 -16.72 10.47 -27.42
N GLY A 98 -15.89 11.51 -27.27
CA GLY A 98 -16.28 12.91 -27.46
C GLY A 98 -15.89 13.60 -28.77
N SER A 99 -15.21 12.95 -29.73
CA SER A 99 -14.80 13.63 -30.98
C SER A 99 -14.73 12.70 -32.19
N ARG A 100 -15.90 12.40 -32.74
CA ARG A 100 -16.06 12.07 -34.17
C ARG A 100 -17.18 12.92 -34.75
N GLU A 101 -16.98 14.24 -34.75
CA GLU A 101 -17.69 15.09 -35.71
C GLU A 101 -17.12 14.76 -37.09
N ILE A 102 -17.87 13.96 -37.85
CA ILE A 102 -17.60 13.75 -39.28
C ILE A 102 -17.94 15.08 -39.97
N PRO A 103 -16.98 15.77 -40.60
CA PRO A 103 -17.32 16.97 -41.34
C PRO A 103 -18.24 16.56 -42.49
N LYS A 104 -19.46 17.11 -42.51
CA LYS A 104 -20.34 17.01 -43.69
C LYS A 104 -19.65 17.73 -44.84
N GLN A 105 -19.17 16.95 -45.82
CA GLN A 105 -18.72 17.51 -47.08
C GLN A 105 -19.93 18.05 -47.88
N PRO A 106 -19.71 19.13 -48.66
CA PRO A 106 -20.77 19.91 -49.31
C PRO A 106 -21.51 19.17 -50.43
#